data_AF-A0A2V8Y348-F1
#
_entry.id   AF-A0A2V8Y348-F1
#
_cell.length_a   1.000
_cell.length_b   1.000
_cell.length_c   1.000
_cell.angle_alpha   90.00
_cell.angle_beta   90.00
_cell.angle_gamma   90.00
#
_symmetry.space_group_name_H-M   'P 1'
#
loop_
_entity.id
_entity.type
_entity.pdbx_description
1 polymer ?
#
loop_
_entity_poly.entity_id
_entity_poly.type
_entity_poly.pdbx_seq_one_letter_code
_entity_poly.pdbx_strand_id
1 'polypeptide(L)'
;MARGWESKDVESQVEATEAPPEKAPPVVKSPEQVQREQQRKDLQLSRTRIVNDLASATHPNHRKSLEAALAHLDRKLSELG
;
A
#
# COMPACT_ATOMS: atom_id res chain seq x y z
N MET A 1 -6.54 18.25 -13.41
CA MET A 1 -7.15 17.24 -12.51
C MET A 1 -6.53 15.84 -12.69
N ALA A 2 -5.27 15.73 -13.13
CA ALA A 2 -4.53 14.48 -13.06
C ALA A 2 -4.10 14.29 -11.61
N ARG A 3 -4.86 13.51 -10.84
CA ARG A 3 -4.59 13.25 -9.43
C ARG A 3 -3.30 12.42 -9.35
N GLY A 4 -2.23 13.08 -8.91
CA GLY A 4 -0.88 12.54 -8.84
C GLY A 4 -0.86 11.16 -8.20
N TRP A 5 -0.32 10.20 -8.96
CA TRP A 5 0.26 8.96 -8.46
C TRP A 5 1.71 9.22 -8.02
N GLU A 6 1.98 10.43 -7.55
CA GLU A 6 3.26 10.83 -7.04
C GLU A 6 3.10 10.72 -5.55
N SER A 7 3.59 9.58 -5.05
CA SER A 7 4.34 9.49 -3.81
C SER A 7 4.70 10.87 -3.29
N LYS A 8 3.79 11.46 -2.53
CA LYS A 8 4.08 12.64 -1.75
C LYS A 8 4.46 12.05 -0.42
N ASP A 9 5.76 11.90 -0.27
CA ASP A 9 6.47 11.62 0.97
C ASP A 9 5.67 12.16 2.15
N VAL A 10 4.93 11.27 2.79
CA VAL A 10 4.49 11.49 4.16
C VAL A 10 5.59 10.84 4.98
N GLU A 11 6.62 11.64 5.24
CA GLU A 11 7.32 11.63 6.51
C GLU A 11 6.25 11.74 7.62
N SER A 12 5.60 10.62 7.95
CA SER A 12 5.05 10.46 9.28
C SER A 12 6.19 9.92 10.12
N GLN A 13 6.98 10.87 10.59
CA GLN A 13 7.65 10.83 11.87
C GLN A 13 6.92 9.83 12.78
N VAL A 14 7.54 8.67 13.00
CA VAL A 14 7.21 7.86 14.17
C VAL A 14 7.93 8.52 15.34
N GLU A 15 7.61 9.78 15.60
CA GLU A 15 8.18 10.52 16.71
C GLU A 15 7.34 10.22 17.95
N ALA A 16 8.00 9.53 18.87
CA ALA A 16 7.81 9.56 20.31
C ALA A 16 6.39 9.28 20.87
N THR A 17 6.24 8.09 21.46
CA THR A 17 5.61 8.02 22.78
C THR A 17 6.46 7.10 23.67
N GLU A 18 7.22 7.77 24.54
CA GLU A 18 7.88 7.35 25.77
C GLU A 18 6.81 6.68 26.70
N ALA A 19 7.02 5.67 27.55
CA ALA A 19 8.07 5.39 28.55
C ALA A 19 7.91 3.92 29.11
N PRO A 20 8.86 3.38 29.93
CA PRO A 20 8.96 1.96 30.35
C PRO A 20 8.45 1.71 31.81
N PRO A 21 8.51 0.49 32.45
CA PRO A 21 9.07 -0.81 32.04
C PRO A 21 8.20 -2.07 32.37
N GLU A 22 8.26 -3.13 31.56
CA GLU A 22 8.51 -4.52 32.01
C GLU A 22 8.49 -5.52 30.84
N LYS A 23 9.64 -6.17 30.61
CA LYS A 23 9.78 -7.52 30.04
C LYS A 23 9.21 -7.77 28.63
N ALA A 24 9.56 -6.92 27.67
CA ALA A 24 9.78 -7.36 26.29
C ALA A 24 10.81 -6.44 25.66
N PRO A 25 11.83 -6.95 24.93
CA PRO A 25 12.62 -6.06 24.09
C PRO A 25 11.63 -5.36 23.16
N PRO A 26 11.65 -4.01 23.06
CA PRO A 26 10.85 -3.33 22.05
C PRO A 26 11.29 -3.94 20.73
N VAL A 27 10.37 -4.62 20.04
CA VAL A 27 10.60 -4.98 18.65
C VAL A 27 10.56 -3.65 17.90
N VAL A 28 11.69 -2.94 17.95
CA VAL A 28 11.96 -1.76 17.14
C VAL A 28 11.87 -2.30 15.73
N LYS A 29 10.68 -2.15 15.11
CA LYS A 29 10.50 -2.55 13.74
C LYS A 29 11.58 -1.81 12.95
N SER A 30 12.45 -2.56 12.29
CA SER A 30 13.51 -1.92 11.52
C SER A 30 12.87 -0.99 10.49
N PRO A 31 13.50 0.13 10.12
CA PRO A 31 12.97 1.01 9.09
C PRO A 31 12.59 0.23 7.81
N GLU A 32 13.31 -0.85 7.51
CA GLU A 32 13.01 -1.77 6.40
C GLU A 32 11.72 -2.58 6.60
N GLN A 33 11.37 -2.96 7.83
CA GLN A 33 10.10 -3.61 8.14
C GLN A 33 8.93 -2.65 7.99
N VAL A 34 9.08 -1.40 8.45
CA VAL A 34 8.06 -0.36 8.29
C VAL A 34 7.85 -0.03 6.81
N GLN A 35 8.93 0.10 6.03
CA GLN A 35 8.84 0.32 4.59
C GLN A 35 8.14 -0.83 3.87
N ARG A 36 8.45 -2.09 4.20
CA ARG A 36 7.75 -3.25 3.62
C ARG A 36 6.26 -3.28 3.97
N GLU A 37 5.91 -3.00 5.23
CA GLU A 37 4.51 -2.89 5.65
C GLU A 37 3.79 -1.75 4.91
N GLN A 38 4.45 -0.61 4.71
CA GLN A 38 3.88 0.54 4.00
C GLN A 38 3.67 0.22 2.52
N GLN A 39 4.69 -0.33 1.84
CA GLN A 39 4.59 -0.77 0.45
C GLN A 39 3.44 -1.76 0.25
N ARG A 40 3.27 -2.71 1.17
CA ARG A 40 2.15 -3.65 1.13
C ARG A 40 0.80 -2.94 1.27
N LYS A 41 0.66 -2.01 2.21
CA LYS A 41 -0.57 -1.21 2.41
C LYS A 41 -0.91 -0.39 1.17
N ASP A 42 0.09 0.23 0.54
CA ASP A 42 -0.10 1.05 -0.65
C ASP A 42 -0.58 0.22 -1.84
N LEU A 43 0.01 -0.97 -2.03
CA LEU A 43 -0.42 -1.92 -3.05
C LEU A 43 -1.86 -2.43 -2.78
N GLN A 44 -2.20 -2.73 -1.52
CA GLN A 44 -3.56 -3.14 -1.13
C GLN A 44 -4.61 -2.04 -1.36
N LEU A 45 -4.26 -0.79 -1.06
CA LEU A 45 -5.12 0.36 -1.29
C LEU A 45 -5.38 0.55 -2.79
N SER A 46 -4.32 0.42 -3.59
CA SER A 46 -4.40 0.49 -5.05
C SER A 46 -5.28 -0.62 -5.62
N ARG A 47 -5.13 -1.86 -5.14
CA ARG A 47 -5.96 -3.00 -5.53
C ARG A 47 -7.44 -2.74 -5.26
N THR A 48 -7.75 -2.26 -4.05
CA THR A 48 -9.14 -1.95 -3.64
C THR A 48 -9.77 -0.91 -4.57
N ARG A 49 -9.01 0.13 -4.93
CA ARG A 49 -9.47 1.16 -5.89
C ARG A 49 -9.78 0.55 -7.26
N ILE A 50 -8.88 -0.27 -7.80
CA ILE A 50 -9.08 -0.91 -9.10
C ILE A 50 -10.30 -1.84 -9.11
N VAL A 51 -10.54 -2.58 -8.01
CA VAL A 51 -11.75 -3.40 -7.86
C VAL A 51 -13.01 -2.53 -7.87
N ASN A 52 -13.00 -1.39 -7.17
CA ASN A 52 -14.12 -0.45 -7.16
C ASN A 52 -14.33 0.18 -8.55
N ASP A 53 -13.26 0.54 -9.23
CA ASP A 53 -13.31 1.06 -10.60
C ASP A 53 -13.85 -0.01 -11.55
N LEU A 54 -13.47 -1.28 -11.40
CA LEU A 54 -14.04 -2.40 -12.17
C LEU A 54 -15.54 -2.58 -11.94
N ALA A 55 -16.00 -2.37 -10.71
CA ALA A 55 -17.42 -2.47 -10.38
C ALA A 55 -18.27 -1.37 -11.06
N SER A 56 -17.68 -0.19 -11.29
CA SER A 56 -18.34 0.93 -11.98
C SER A 56 -18.01 1.02 -13.48
N ALA A 57 -17.00 0.28 -13.96
CA ALA A 57 -16.55 0.31 -15.34
C ALA A 57 -17.56 -0.36 -16.28
N THR A 58 -18.21 0.46 -17.11
CA THR A 58 -19.13 0.02 -18.16
C THR A 58 -18.43 -0.26 -19.49
N HIS A 59 -17.25 0.32 -19.72
CA HIS A 59 -16.54 0.24 -21.00
C HIS A 59 -15.61 -0.99 -21.05
N PRO A 60 -15.72 -1.87 -22.06
CA PRO A 60 -14.96 -3.12 -22.11
C PRO A 60 -13.45 -2.92 -22.20
N ASN A 61 -12.99 -1.89 -22.93
CA ASN A 61 -11.56 -1.58 -23.02
C ASN A 61 -11.01 -1.04 -21.69
N HIS A 62 -11.78 -0.21 -20.99
CA HIS A 62 -11.39 0.32 -19.69
C HIS A 62 -11.30 -0.80 -18.64
N ARG A 63 -12.29 -1.70 -18.65
CA ARG A 63 -12.32 -2.89 -17.80
C ARG A 63 -11.10 -3.80 -18.02
N LYS A 64 -10.72 -4.07 -19.28
CA LYS A 64 -9.49 -4.84 -19.59
C LYS A 64 -8.24 -4.18 -19.03
N SER A 65 -8.11 -2.86 -19.14
CA SER A 65 -6.97 -2.14 -18.57
C SER A 65 -6.92 -2.23 -17.05
N LEU A 66 -8.07 -2.13 -16.38
CA LEU A 66 -8.18 -2.28 -14.93
C LEU A 66 -7.86 -3.72 -14.48
N GLU A 67 -8.34 -4.74 -15.20
CA GLU A 67 -8.01 -6.15 -14.94
C GLU A 67 -6.50 -6.41 -15.06
N ALA A 68 -5.84 -5.86 -16.10
CA ALA A 68 -4.39 -5.97 -16.26
C ALA A 68 -3.63 -5.26 -15.13
N ALA A 69 -4.08 -4.08 -14.71
CA ALA A 69 -3.49 -3.35 -13.60
C ALA A 69 -3.69 -4.09 -12.26
N LEU A 70 -4.85 -4.72 -12.06
CA LEU A 70 -5.11 -5.57 -10.89
C LEU A 70 -4.16 -6.77 -10.82
N ALA A 71 -3.98 -7.48 -11.94
CA ALA A 71 -3.07 -8.62 -12.02
C ALA A 71 -1.62 -8.22 -11.70
N HIS A 72 -1.19 -7.04 -12.16
CA HIS A 72 0.13 -6.51 -11.86
C HIS A 72 0.30 -6.16 -10.38
N LEU A 73 -0.72 -5.57 -9.74
CA LEU A 73 -0.71 -5.28 -8.30
C LEU A 73 -0.69 -6.57 -7.46
N ASP A 74 -1.47 -7.58 -7.86
CA ASP A 74 -1.52 -8.87 -7.17
C ASP A 74 -0.19 -9.63 -7.27
N ARG A 75 0.49 -9.54 -8.42
CA ARG A 75 1.85 -10.07 -8.56
C ARG A 75 2.84 -9.39 -7.62
N LYS A 76 2.83 -8.05 -7.56
CA LYS A 76 3.70 -7.30 -6.64
C LYS A 76 3.42 -7.61 -5.17
N LEU A 77 2.15 -7.78 -4.81
CA LEU A 77 1.77 -8.20 -3.45
C LEU A 77 2.26 -9.60 -3.11
N SER A 78 2.25 -10.51 -4.08
CA SER A 78 2.76 -11.88 -3.92
C SER A 78 4.29 -11.91 -3.80
N GLU A 79 4.99 -11.03 -4.52
CA GLU A 79 6.46 -10.88 -4.41
C GLU A 79 6.90 -10.21 -3.09
N LEU A 80 6.00 -9.45 -2.44
CA LEU A 80 6.26 -8.78 -1.16
C LEU A 80 5.94 -9.63 0.09
N GLY A 81 5.23 -10.75 -0.08
CA GLY A 81 4.75 -11.63 0.99
C GLY A 81 5.66 -12.83 1.22
#